data_AF-A0A6A0JPK2-F1
#
_entry.id   AF-A0A6A0JPK2-F1
#
_cell.length_a   1.000
_cell.length_b   1.000
_cell.length_c   1.000
_cell.angle_alpha   90.00
_cell.angle_beta   90.00
_cell.angle_gamma   90.00
#
_symmetry.space_group_name_H-M   'P 1'
#
loop_
_entity.id
_entity.type
_entity.pdbx_description
1 polymer ?
#
loop_
_entity_poly.entity_id
_entity_poly.type
_entity_poly.pdbx_seq_one_letter_code
_entity_poly.pdbx_strand_id
1 'polypeptide(L)'
;MQEVEIRFNAEISDNDGVREFNCAVEYPASLEQFLPQELLEDNISSEVTIRAFSSGNGSFSTNSLEQAEVTEIQIREKLQSAYEEYIEWEQRLDNWDGTRVYGLLKRKKKSVWSIRGND
;
A
#
# COMPACT_ATOMS: atom_id res chain seq x y z
N MET A 1 -15.12 7.47 -9.78
CA MET A 1 -13.78 6.87 -9.68
C MET A 1 -12.84 7.78 -10.42
N GLN A 2 -11.86 8.33 -9.71
CA GLN A 2 -10.78 9.09 -10.32
C GLN A 2 -9.81 8.07 -10.92
N GLU A 3 -9.43 8.22 -12.19
CA GLU A 3 -8.41 7.35 -12.78
C GLU A 3 -7.09 7.60 -12.04
N VAL A 4 -6.56 6.55 -11.41
CA VAL A 4 -5.24 6.55 -10.81
C VAL A 4 -4.24 6.16 -11.89
N GLU A 5 -3.33 7.07 -12.20
CA GLU A 5 -2.30 6.89 -13.20
C GLU A 5 -0.95 6.72 -12.51
N ILE A 6 -0.23 5.66 -12.86
CA ILE A 6 1.17 5.43 -12.47
C ILE A 6 2.01 5.59 -13.72
N ARG A 7 3.04 6.44 -13.67
CA ARG A 7 3.91 6.72 -14.82
C ARG A 7 5.33 6.29 -14.52
N PHE A 8 5.92 5.54 -15.44
CA PHE A 8 7.34 5.17 -15.42
C PHE A 8 8.05 5.95 -16.53
N ASN A 9 8.95 6.85 -16.15
CA ASN A 9 9.75 7.66 -17.05
C ASN A 9 11.19 7.15 -17.02
N ALA A 10 11.58 6.42 -18.06
CA ALA A 10 12.92 5.85 -18.18
C ALA A 10 13.86 6.78 -18.96
N GLU A 11 15.08 6.93 -18.45
CA GLU A 11 16.22 7.59 -19.08
C GLU A 11 17.43 6.67 -19.05
N ILE A 12 18.22 6.66 -20.13
CA ILE A 12 19.46 5.89 -20.23
C ILE A 12 20.62 6.88 -20.29
N SER A 13 21.58 6.71 -19.37
CA SER A 13 22.80 7.51 -19.31
C SER A 13 24.04 6.62 -19.42
N ASP A 14 25.13 7.18 -19.93
CA ASP A 14 26.46 6.57 -19.88
C ASP A 14 27.26 7.30 -18.81
N ASN A 15 27.69 6.56 -17.79
CA ASN A 15 28.45 7.08 -16.65
C ASN A 15 29.76 6.29 -16.53
N ASP A 16 30.87 6.89 -16.93
CA ASP A 16 32.20 6.27 -16.96
C ASP A 16 32.25 4.92 -17.71
N GLY A 17 31.51 4.79 -18.82
CA GLY A 17 31.46 3.58 -19.64
C GLY A 17 30.53 2.48 -19.11
N VAL A 18 29.81 2.76 -18.01
CA VAL A 18 28.71 1.93 -17.52
C VAL A 18 27.40 2.54 -18.01
N ARG A 19 26.57 1.72 -18.68
CA ARG A 19 25.20 2.13 -19.01
C ARG A 19 24.35 2.06 -17.76
N GLU A 20 23.76 3.19 -17.40
CA GLU A 20 22.86 3.32 -16.27
C GLU A 20 21.44 3.54 -16.79
N PHE A 21 20.51 2.77 -16.25
CA PHE A 21 19.08 2.83 -16.59
C PHE A 21 18.37 3.46 -15.41
N ASN A 22 18.01 4.73 -15.56
CA ASN A 22 17.35 5.52 -14.54
C ASN A 22 15.85 5.55 -14.82
N CYS A 23 15.03 5.30 -13.80
CA CYS A 23 13.58 5.34 -13.94
C CYS A 23 12.99 6.18 -12.82
N ALA A 24 12.22 7.21 -13.20
CA ALA A 24 11.40 8.01 -12.31
C ALA A 24 9.96 7.50 -12.35
N VAL A 25 9.37 7.30 -11.18
CA VAL A 25 8.02 6.77 -11.01
C VAL A 25 7.14 7.83 -10.37
N GLU A 26 6.07 8.21 -11.06
CA GLU A 26 5.05 9.13 -10.54
C GLU A 26 3.80 8.33 -10.19
N TYR A 27 3.23 8.57 -9.01
CA TYR A 27 2.02 7.93 -8.52
C TYR A 27 1.20 8.88 -7.63
N PRO A 28 -0.10 8.64 -7.40
CA PRO A 28 -0.89 9.49 -6.49
C PRO A 28 -0.39 9.43 -5.05
N ALA A 29 -0.15 10.60 -4.45
CA ALA A 29 0.32 10.71 -3.06
C ALA A 29 -0.63 10.06 -2.03
N SER A 30 -1.91 9.90 -2.35
CA SER A 30 -2.88 9.18 -1.49
C SER A 30 -2.55 7.71 -1.30
N LEU A 31 -1.76 7.10 -2.20
CA LEU A 31 -1.29 5.71 -2.10
C LEU A 31 -0.15 5.51 -1.11
N GLU A 32 0.54 6.59 -0.70
CA GLU A 32 1.77 6.50 0.10
C GLU A 32 1.57 5.71 1.41
N GLN A 33 0.41 5.86 2.05
CA GLN A 33 0.08 5.13 3.29
C GLN A 33 -0.17 3.63 3.10
N PHE A 34 -0.32 3.16 1.86
CA PHE A 34 -0.54 1.76 1.49
C PHE A 34 0.70 1.14 0.83
N LEU A 35 1.77 1.92 0.65
CA LEU A 35 2.99 1.39 0.06
C LEU A 35 3.65 0.38 1.02
N PRO A 36 4.24 -0.70 0.48
CA PRO A 36 5.06 -1.58 1.28
C PRO A 36 6.29 -0.83 1.81
N GLN A 37 6.72 -1.18 3.03
CA GLN A 37 7.84 -0.52 3.71
C GLN A 37 9.13 -0.52 2.87
N GLU A 38 9.35 -1.56 2.06
CA GLU A 38 10.51 -1.67 1.18
C GLU A 38 10.63 -0.54 0.15
N LEU A 39 9.52 0.11 -0.23
CA LEU A 39 9.52 1.26 -1.13
C LEU A 39 9.65 2.57 -0.36
N LEU A 40 9.43 2.59 0.95
CA LEU A 40 9.50 3.80 1.79
C LEU A 40 10.92 4.09 2.30
N GLU A 41 11.87 3.20 2.04
CA GLU A 41 13.26 3.28 2.48
C GLU A 41 14.20 3.15 1.27
N ASP A 42 15.37 3.78 1.34
CA ASP A 42 16.39 3.62 0.31
C ASP A 42 16.92 2.18 0.31
N ASN A 43 16.94 1.54 -0.86
CA ASN A 43 17.47 0.20 -1.05
C ASN A 43 18.62 0.24 -2.06
N ILE A 44 19.84 0.20 -1.54
CA ILE A 44 21.06 0.33 -2.34
C ILE A 44 21.78 -1.02 -2.36
N SER A 45 21.80 -1.63 -3.54
CA SER A 45 22.56 -2.82 -3.90
C SER A 45 23.68 -2.44 -4.88
N SER A 46 24.64 -3.34 -5.10
CA SER A 46 25.70 -3.18 -6.11
C SER A 46 25.17 -3.03 -7.54
N GLU A 47 23.95 -3.50 -7.80
CA GLU A 47 23.37 -3.60 -9.14
C GLU A 47 22.12 -2.73 -9.31
N VAL A 48 21.39 -2.50 -8.23
CA VAL A 48 20.12 -1.76 -8.23
C VAL A 48 20.14 -0.75 -7.09
N THR A 49 19.78 0.49 -7.38
CA THR A 49 19.55 1.53 -6.37
C THR A 49 18.10 1.97 -6.46
N ILE A 50 17.29 1.69 -5.44
CA ILE A 50 15.93 2.20 -5.32
C ILE A 50 15.96 3.32 -4.30
N ARG A 51 15.49 4.51 -4.68
CA ARG A 51 15.28 5.63 -3.75
C ARG A 51 13.89 5.55 -3.15
N ALA A 52 13.78 5.97 -1.89
CA ALA A 52 12.52 5.99 -1.17
C ALA A 52 11.41 6.72 -1.94
N PHE A 53 10.27 6.06 -2.05
CA PHE A 53 9.04 6.57 -2.61
C PHE A 53 8.38 7.48 -1.58
N SER A 54 8.19 8.74 -1.94
CA SER A 54 7.59 9.74 -1.09
C SER A 54 6.92 10.84 -1.89
N SER A 55 5.86 11.43 -1.34
CA SER A 55 5.15 12.56 -1.95
C SER A 55 4.70 12.29 -3.39
N GLY A 56 4.29 11.06 -3.71
CA GLY A 56 3.85 10.65 -5.05
C GLY A 56 4.97 10.45 -6.07
N ASN A 57 6.22 10.38 -5.63
CA ASN A 57 7.38 10.20 -6.49
C ASN A 57 8.27 9.08 -5.95
N GLY A 58 8.87 8.30 -6.83
CA GLY A 58 9.91 7.32 -6.52
C GLY A 58 10.89 7.22 -7.68
N SER A 59 11.99 6.53 -7.46
CA SER A 59 12.93 6.28 -8.55
C SER A 59 13.79 5.06 -8.28
N PHE A 60 14.24 4.42 -9.34
CA PHE A 60 15.27 3.40 -9.25
C PHE A 60 16.29 3.57 -10.37
N SER A 61 17.50 3.08 -10.15
CA SER A 61 18.55 2.98 -11.16
C SER A 61 19.19 1.59 -11.17
N THR A 62 19.53 1.11 -12.36
CA THR A 62 20.22 -0.18 -12.54
C THR A 62 21.37 -0.05 -13.54
N ASN A 63 22.28 -1.01 -13.55
CA ASN A 63 23.39 -1.07 -14.51
C ASN A 63 23.17 -2.04 -15.69
N SER A 64 22.00 -2.71 -15.75
CA SER A 64 21.59 -3.58 -16.85
C SER A 64 20.12 -3.38 -17.23
N LEU A 65 19.79 -3.64 -18.50
CA LEU A 65 18.43 -3.55 -19.02
C LEU A 65 17.53 -4.61 -18.39
N GLU A 66 18.01 -5.84 -18.27
CA GLU A 66 17.25 -6.95 -17.69
C GLU A 66 16.87 -6.65 -16.23
N GLN A 67 17.78 -6.03 -15.47
CA GLN A 67 17.48 -5.57 -14.12
C GLN A 67 16.49 -4.41 -14.11
N ALA A 68 16.57 -3.49 -15.06
CA ALA A 68 15.62 -2.39 -15.16
C ALA A 68 14.21 -2.92 -15.40
N GLU A 69 14.03 -3.84 -16.34
CA GLU A 69 12.74 -4.48 -16.66
C GLU A 69 12.18 -5.26 -15.46
N VAL A 70 13.01 -6.05 -14.78
CA VAL A 70 12.59 -6.81 -13.59
C VAL A 70 12.19 -5.86 -12.45
N THR A 71 12.98 -4.82 -12.20
CA THR A 71 12.72 -3.85 -11.13
C THR A 71 11.46 -3.04 -11.41
N GLU A 72 11.24 -2.63 -12.67
CA GLU A 72 9.99 -1.98 -13.09
C GLU A 72 8.77 -2.85 -12.80
N ILE A 73 8.81 -4.13 -13.19
CA ILE A 73 7.71 -5.07 -12.95
C ILE A 73 7.43 -5.20 -11.44
N GLN A 74 8.48 -5.39 -10.63
CA GLN A 74 8.33 -5.52 -9.18
C GLN A 74 7.73 -4.26 -8.54
N ILE A 75 8.20 -3.07 -8.92
CA ILE A 75 7.66 -1.80 -8.41
C ILE A 75 6.21 -1.62 -8.86
N ARG A 76 5.90 -1.93 -10.12
CA ARG A 76 4.54 -1.87 -10.65
C ARG A 76 3.60 -2.79 -9.88
N GLU A 77 3.99 -4.03 -9.62
CA GLU A 77 3.18 -4.99 -8.85
C GLU A 77 2.94 -4.49 -7.42
N LYS A 78 3.97 -3.93 -6.77
CA LYS A 78 3.84 -3.34 -5.42
C LYS A 78 2.90 -2.14 -5.39
N LEU A 79 3.02 -1.23 -6.36
CA LEU A 79 2.13 -0.08 -6.50
C LEU A 79 0.69 -0.50 -6.82
N GLN A 80 0.51 -1.54 -7.62
CA GLN A 80 -0.80 -2.09 -7.92
C GLN A 80 -1.46 -2.68 -6.67
N SER A 81 -0.71 -3.47 -5.88
CA SER A 81 -1.22 -4.01 -4.60
C SER A 81 -1.64 -2.89 -3.64
N ALA A 82 -0.82 -1.84 -3.51
CA ALA A 82 -1.16 -0.68 -2.69
C ALA A 82 -2.43 0.03 -3.16
N TYR A 83 -2.65 0.10 -4.48
CA TYR A 83 -3.88 0.65 -5.05
C TYR A 83 -5.11 -0.21 -4.76
N GLU A 84 -4.99 -1.54 -4.83
CA GLU A 84 -6.08 -2.45 -4.46
C GLU A 84 -6.47 -2.28 -2.98
N GLU A 85 -5.49 -2.19 -2.08
CA GLU A 85 -5.72 -1.94 -0.64
C GLU A 85 -6.37 -0.57 -0.39
N TYR A 86 -5.96 0.47 -1.13
CA TYR A 86 -6.59 1.79 -1.08
C TYR A 86 -8.06 1.73 -1.47
N ILE A 87 -8.41 1.02 -2.55
CA ILE A 87 -9.80 0.86 -3.00
C ILE A 87 -10.63 0.11 -1.96
N GLU A 88 -10.10 -0.96 -1.35
CA GLU A 88 -10.80 -1.66 -0.28
C GLU A 88 -11.01 -0.78 0.96
N TRP A 89 -10.05 0.09 1.27
CA TRP A 89 -10.17 1.07 2.35
C TRP A 89 -11.24 2.12 2.05
N GLU A 90 -11.26 2.70 0.84
CA GLU A 90 -12.31 3.65 0.43
C GLU A 90 -13.70 3.02 0.50
N GLN A 91 -13.86 1.78 0.01
CA GLN A 91 -15.13 1.06 0.11
C GLN A 91 -15.55 0.83 1.57
N ARG A 92 -14.61 0.53 2.46
CA ARG A 92 -14.91 0.39 3.89
C ARG A 92 -15.32 1.71 4.53
N LEU A 93 -14.73 2.83 4.13
CA LEU A 93 -15.13 4.15 4.60
C LEU A 93 -16.53 4.52 4.13
N ASP A 94 -16.86 4.29 2.87
CA ASP A 94 -18.20 4.53 2.32
C ASP A 94 -19.26 3.69 3.07
N ASN A 95 -18.92 2.44 3.40
CA ASN A 95 -19.77 1.57 4.23
C ASN A 95 -19.77 1.96 5.72
N TRP A 96 -18.82 2.78 6.15
CA TRP A 96 -18.72 3.28 7.52
C TRP A 96 -19.53 4.55 7.75
N ASP A 97 -19.69 5.35 6.72
CA ASP A 97 -20.48 6.58 6.79
C ASP A 97 -21.96 6.30 7.14
N GLY A 98 -22.51 7.13 8.03
CA GLY A 98 -23.89 7.02 8.54
C GLY A 98 -24.03 6.75 10.05
N THR A 99 -25.29 6.73 10.51
CA THR A 99 -25.62 6.54 11.92
C THR A 99 -25.82 5.06 12.25
N ARG A 100 -24.99 4.50 13.13
CA ARG A 100 -25.07 3.11 13.57
C ARG A 100 -25.72 3.01 14.95
N VAL A 101 -26.88 2.38 15.03
CA VAL A 101 -27.62 2.18 16.28
C VAL A 101 -27.39 0.76 16.79
N TYR A 102 -26.72 0.64 17.93
CA TYR A 102 -26.53 -0.65 18.61
C TYR A 102 -27.45 -0.75 19.83
N GLY A 103 -28.35 -1.73 19.83
CA GLY A 103 -29.19 -2.03 20.99
C GLY A 103 -28.36 -2.71 22.09
N LEU A 104 -28.15 -2.04 23.22
CA LEU A 104 -27.51 -2.66 24.38
C LEU A 104 -28.48 -3.68 25.00
N LEU A 105 -28.20 -4.98 24.81
CA LEU A 105 -28.92 -6.06 25.48
C LEU A 105 -28.66 -5.97 27.00
N LYS A 106 -29.65 -5.47 27.73
CA LYS A 106 -29.63 -5.52 29.20
C LYS A 106 -29.68 -6.99 29.63
N ARG A 107 -28.57 -7.51 30.16
CA ARG A 107 -28.51 -8.86 30.77
C ARG A 107 -29.70 -9.02 31.73
N LYS A 108 -30.69 -9.87 31.39
CA LYS A 108 -31.67 -10.34 32.37
C LYS A 108 -30.91 -11.14 33.43
N LYS A 109 -30.82 -10.62 34.65
CA LYS A 109 -30.44 -11.45 35.81
C LYS A 109 -31.42 -12.63 35.86
N LYS A 110 -30.94 -13.85 35.63
CA LYS A 110 -31.68 -15.06 35.99
C LYS A 110 -31.76 -15.10 37.52
N SER A 111 -32.92 -14.78 38.07
CA SER A 111 -33.25 -15.06 39.46
C SER A 111 -33.36 -16.57 39.60
N VAL A 112 -32.27 -17.22 40.03
CA VAL A 112 -32.30 -18.60 40.51
C VAL A 112 -32.54 -18.53 42.00
N TRP A 113 -33.75 -18.83 42.47
CA TRP A 113 -33.96 -19.29 43.84
C TRP A 113 -34.95 -20.46 43.81
N SER A 114 -34.40 -21.61 44.19
CA SER A 114 -35.02 -22.93 44.30
C SER A 114 -36.04 -23.02 45.44
N ILE A 115 -36.94 -23.99 45.28
CA ILE A 115 -38.03 -24.42 46.15
C ILE A 115 -37.52 -24.99 47.49
N ARG A 116 -38.24 -24.68 48.59
CA ARG A 116 -38.56 -25.53 49.76
C ARG A 116 -39.71 -24.79 50.47
N GLY A 117 -40.95 -25.29 50.53
CA GLY A 117 -41.37 -26.56 51.10
C GLY A 117 -41.36 -26.45 52.62
N ASN A 118 -42.53 -26.20 53.23
CA ASN A 118 -43.00 -26.96 54.40
C ASN A 118 -44.43 -26.58 54.82
N ASP A 119 -45.24 -27.63 55.02
CA ASP A 119 -46.57 -27.77 55.67
C ASP A 119 -47.73 -26.83 55.29
#